data_AF-A0A935QBS6-F1
#
_entry.id   AF-A0A935QBS6-F1
#
_cell.length_a   1.000
_cell.length_b   1.000
_cell.length_c   1.000
_cell.angle_alpha   90.00
_cell.angle_beta   90.00
_cell.angle_gamma   90.00
#
_symmetry.space_group_name_H-M   'P 1'
#
loop_
_entity.id
_entity.type
_entity.pdbx_description
1 polymer ?
#
loop_
_entity_poly.entity_id
_entity_poly.type
_entity_poly.pdbx_seq_one_letter_code
_entity_poly.pdbx_strand_id
1 'polypeptide(L)'
;MRLHPLSIAALAAVGFAAAVAAAAPPPIPLRAAFEAAPALHGYDRYLELETGRYYTGGLLFGPTWDEDRTRFQEAELGCDVMIVGNGAILDLEGEQICISFCNNRLDIQDCIILNGGVRFVGDNSVDVRRVPVGSVRYCTFYRPAEYAVRLQGAGAGVLCERNLVDAVDTGQDVMIWTGITGNNLPTGLSFGLSVQTGAFGLPDVRDNWTWHADPRTNEDPLRHFGFL
;
A
#
# COMPACT_ATOMS: atom_id res chain seq x y z
N MET A 1 -36.39 67.15 -25.04
CA MET A 1 -35.92 65.80 -24.68
C MET A 1 -34.81 65.97 -23.65
N ARG A 2 -35.11 65.80 -22.36
CA ARG A 2 -34.16 65.97 -21.24
C ARG A 2 -33.84 64.58 -20.69
N LEU A 3 -32.57 64.18 -20.69
CA LEU A 3 -32.10 62.95 -20.06
C LEU A 3 -31.66 63.26 -18.63
N HIS A 4 -32.27 62.58 -17.65
CA HIS A 4 -31.81 62.55 -16.27
C HIS A 4 -30.69 61.49 -16.11
N PRO A 5 -29.61 61.77 -15.36
CA PRO A 5 -28.67 60.75 -14.95
C PRO A 5 -29.20 60.07 -13.68
N LEU A 6 -29.61 58.80 -13.79
CA LEU A 6 -29.84 57.93 -12.65
C LEU A 6 -28.49 57.40 -12.16
N SER A 7 -28.15 57.79 -10.94
CA SER A 7 -27.07 57.23 -10.12
C SER A 7 -27.30 55.74 -9.91
N ILE A 8 -26.41 54.88 -10.41
CA ILE A 8 -26.34 53.46 -10.07
C ILE A 8 -25.03 53.26 -9.30
N ALA A 9 -25.06 53.59 -8.01
CA ALA A 9 -24.10 53.10 -7.04
C ALA A 9 -24.79 51.97 -6.25
N ALA A 10 -24.85 50.78 -6.84
CA ALA A 10 -25.31 49.58 -6.15
C ALA A 10 -24.10 48.86 -5.56
N LEU A 11 -23.99 48.99 -4.25
CA LEU A 11 -23.04 48.37 -3.35
C LEU A 11 -23.18 46.82 -3.45
N ALA A 12 -22.24 46.15 -4.10
CA ALA A 12 -22.11 44.70 -4.03
C ALA A 12 -21.18 44.35 -2.86
N ALA A 13 -21.71 44.34 -1.63
CA ALA A 13 -21.03 43.73 -0.50
C ALA A 13 -21.17 42.21 -0.62
N VAL A 14 -20.22 41.58 -1.31
CA VAL A 14 -20.06 40.12 -1.32
C VAL A 14 -19.53 39.72 0.05
N GLY A 15 -20.42 39.22 0.90
CA GLY A 15 -20.05 38.61 2.17
C GLY A 15 -19.23 37.35 1.91
N PHE A 16 -17.92 37.42 2.15
CA PHE A 16 -17.10 36.24 2.34
C PHE A 16 -17.54 35.57 3.65
N ALA A 17 -18.41 34.56 3.55
CA ALA A 17 -18.60 33.64 4.64
C ALA A 17 -17.29 32.87 4.82
N ALA A 18 -16.54 33.21 5.87
CA ALA A 18 -15.38 32.45 6.28
C ALA A 18 -15.85 31.03 6.61
N ALA A 19 -15.60 30.08 5.71
CA ALA A 19 -15.69 28.67 6.04
C ALA A 19 -14.68 28.43 7.16
N VAL A 20 -15.18 28.27 8.38
CA VAL A 20 -14.37 27.79 9.49
C VAL A 20 -13.92 26.40 9.07
N ALA A 21 -12.64 26.26 8.72
CA ALA A 21 -12.04 24.96 8.47
C ALA A 21 -12.24 24.14 9.74
N ALA A 22 -13.23 23.25 9.73
CA ALA A 22 -13.38 22.25 10.77
C ALA A 22 -12.07 21.48 10.81
N ALA A 23 -11.43 21.45 11.98
CA ALA A 23 -10.21 20.68 12.15
C ALA A 23 -10.48 19.24 11.70
N ALA A 24 -9.63 18.70 10.84
CA ALA A 24 -9.73 17.32 10.43
C ALA A 24 -9.74 16.44 11.70
N PRO A 25 -10.59 15.40 11.76
CA PRO A 25 -10.60 14.51 12.90
C PRO A 25 -9.24 13.82 13.03
N PRO A 26 -8.80 13.47 14.25
CA PRO A 26 -7.49 12.86 14.44
C PRO A 26 -7.38 11.53 13.68
N PRO A 27 -6.20 11.17 13.16
CA PRO A 27 -5.99 9.87 12.52
C PRO A 27 -6.32 8.70 13.46
N ILE A 28 -6.77 7.58 12.88
CA ILE A 28 -7.10 6.35 13.62
C ILE A 28 -5.96 5.34 13.40
N PRO A 29 -5.37 4.73 14.44
CA PRO A 29 -4.41 3.66 14.22
C PRO A 29 -5.03 2.53 13.38
N LEU A 30 -4.38 2.13 12.29
CA LEU A 30 -4.88 1.09 11.39
C LEU A 30 -5.06 -0.24 12.14
N ARG A 31 -4.19 -0.52 13.11
CA ARG A 31 -4.33 -1.64 14.05
C ARG A 31 -5.65 -1.63 14.84
N ALA A 32 -6.10 -0.46 15.29
CA ALA A 32 -7.37 -0.36 16.01
C ALA A 32 -8.57 -0.70 15.10
N ALA A 33 -8.52 -0.26 13.83
CA ALA A 33 -9.53 -0.62 12.85
C ALA A 33 -9.54 -2.13 12.55
N PHE A 34 -8.35 -2.73 12.43
CA PHE A 34 -8.18 -4.17 12.25
C PHE A 34 -8.73 -5.00 13.43
N GLU A 35 -8.42 -4.59 14.66
CA GLU A 35 -8.88 -5.29 15.87
C GLU A 35 -10.39 -5.22 16.06
N ALA A 36 -11.03 -4.13 15.59
CA ALA A 36 -12.48 -3.96 15.62
C ALA A 36 -13.20 -4.64 14.44
N ALA A 37 -12.48 -5.06 13.40
CA ALA A 37 -13.09 -5.59 12.18
C ALA A 37 -13.72 -6.98 12.41
N PRO A 38 -14.97 -7.21 11.97
CA PRO A 38 -15.60 -8.52 12.06
C PRO A 38 -15.06 -9.48 11.01
N ALA A 39 -15.31 -10.78 11.21
CA ALA A 39 -15.22 -11.76 10.14
C ALA A 39 -16.42 -11.61 9.19
N LEU A 40 -16.17 -11.54 7.88
CA LEU A 40 -17.22 -11.34 6.87
C LEU A 40 -16.76 -11.87 5.50
N HIS A 41 -17.69 -12.38 4.70
CA HIS A 41 -17.43 -12.86 3.33
C HIS A 41 -16.31 -13.90 3.18
N GLY A 42 -16.05 -14.69 4.24
CA GLY A 42 -15.00 -15.70 4.26
C GLY A 42 -13.62 -15.18 4.68
N TYR A 43 -13.50 -13.90 5.03
CA TYR A 43 -12.30 -13.33 5.66
C TYR A 43 -12.43 -13.38 7.18
N ASP A 44 -11.33 -13.65 7.86
CA ASP A 44 -11.22 -13.58 9.32
C ASP A 44 -11.34 -12.14 9.81
N ARG A 45 -10.88 -11.18 9.00
CA ARG A 45 -11.00 -9.73 9.23
C ARG A 45 -11.41 -9.02 7.96
N TYR A 46 -12.52 -8.31 8.01
CA TYR A 46 -13.06 -7.53 6.91
C TYR A 46 -13.18 -6.06 7.32
N LEU A 47 -12.23 -5.25 6.88
CA LEU A 47 -12.13 -3.83 7.21
C LEU A 47 -12.86 -3.02 6.14
N GLU A 48 -13.95 -2.36 6.51
CA GLU A 48 -14.55 -1.30 5.69
C GLU A 48 -14.16 0.05 6.29
N LEU A 49 -13.29 0.77 5.58
CA LEU A 49 -12.77 2.05 6.04
C LEU A 49 -13.65 3.21 5.58
N GLU A 50 -13.62 4.29 6.35
CA GLU A 50 -14.39 5.49 6.06
C GLU A 50 -13.73 6.33 4.96
N THR A 51 -14.51 6.78 3.99
CA THR A 51 -14.02 7.62 2.88
C THR A 51 -13.31 8.88 3.37
N GLY A 52 -12.10 9.11 2.85
CA GLY A 52 -11.27 10.27 3.19
C GLY A 52 -10.76 10.30 4.63
N ARG A 53 -11.02 9.25 5.42
CA ARG A 53 -10.50 9.14 6.78
C ARG A 53 -9.02 8.76 6.76
N TYR A 54 -8.25 9.37 7.66
CA TYR A 54 -6.84 9.03 7.87
C TYR A 54 -6.69 7.88 8.86
N TYR A 55 -5.92 6.87 8.45
CA TYR A 55 -5.44 5.78 9.30
C TYR A 55 -3.92 5.75 9.30
N THR A 56 -3.32 5.40 10.44
CA THR A 56 -1.85 5.43 10.61
C THR A 56 -1.24 4.09 11.02
N GLY A 57 0.02 3.87 10.64
CA GLY A 57 0.81 2.70 10.98
C GLY A 57 0.57 1.48 10.08
N GLY A 58 1.43 0.48 10.20
CA GLY A 58 1.41 -0.75 9.41
C GLY A 58 0.60 -1.89 10.04
N LEU A 59 0.52 -3.00 9.29
CA LEU A 59 -0.08 -4.26 9.73
C LEU A 59 0.81 -5.42 9.30
N LEU A 60 0.90 -6.44 10.15
CA LEU A 60 1.60 -7.68 9.86
C LEU A 60 0.65 -8.87 10.08
N PHE A 61 0.62 -9.78 9.10
CA PHE A 61 -0.19 -10.99 9.15
C PHE A 61 0.70 -12.21 8.93
N GLY A 62 0.74 -13.09 9.92
CA GLY A 62 1.52 -14.33 9.87
C GLY A 62 2.91 -14.23 10.48
N PRO A 63 3.65 -15.35 10.50
CA PRO A 63 4.90 -15.44 11.23
C PRO A 63 5.96 -14.47 10.71
N THR A 64 6.96 -14.19 11.56
CA THR A 64 8.23 -13.57 11.17
C THR A 64 9.37 -14.58 11.27
N TRP A 65 10.49 -14.30 10.62
CA TRP A 65 11.70 -15.11 10.78
C TRP A 65 12.61 -14.52 11.86
N ASP A 66 13.00 -15.35 12.83
CA ASP A 66 14.00 -15.06 13.85
C ASP A 66 15.35 -15.59 13.36
N GLU A 67 16.21 -14.69 12.86
CA GLU A 67 17.53 -15.05 12.31
C GLU A 67 18.45 -15.62 13.39
N ASP A 68 18.47 -15.04 14.59
CA ASP A 68 19.32 -15.50 15.70
C ASP A 68 19.00 -16.94 16.12
N ARG A 69 17.73 -17.32 16.01
CA ARG A 69 17.25 -18.67 16.36
C ARG A 69 17.01 -19.55 15.15
N THR A 70 17.24 -19.04 13.95
CA THR A 70 17.00 -19.72 12.67
C THR A 70 15.64 -20.41 12.61
N ARG A 71 14.56 -19.72 13.00
CA ARG A 71 13.22 -20.30 13.06
C ARG A 71 12.12 -19.26 12.86
N PHE A 72 10.94 -19.70 12.47
CA PHE A 72 9.76 -18.86 12.45
C PHE A 72 9.22 -18.58 13.87
N GLN A 73 8.77 -17.35 14.08
CA GLN A 73 8.03 -16.93 15.26
C GLN A 73 6.54 -17.23 15.05
N GLU A 74 6.12 -18.44 15.37
CA GLU A 74 4.77 -18.97 15.14
C GLU A 74 3.69 -18.39 16.10
N ALA A 75 4.01 -17.33 16.86
CA ALA A 75 3.07 -16.70 17.78
C ALA A 75 1.95 -15.95 17.05
N GLU A 76 2.22 -15.48 15.84
CA GLU A 76 1.25 -14.80 14.97
C GLU A 76 0.91 -15.73 13.82
N LEU A 77 -0.25 -16.39 13.90
CA LEU A 77 -0.78 -17.15 12.77
C LEU A 77 -1.27 -16.18 11.69
N GLY A 78 -1.13 -16.57 10.43
CA GLY A 78 -1.75 -15.85 9.33
C GLY A 78 -3.27 -15.84 9.49
N CYS A 79 -3.92 -14.82 8.92
CA CYS A 79 -5.37 -14.75 8.83
C CYS A 79 -5.77 -14.18 7.47
N ASP A 80 -6.97 -14.51 7.02
CA ASP A 80 -7.51 -14.00 5.77
C ASP A 80 -8.08 -12.60 6.00
N VAL A 81 -7.52 -11.60 5.32
CA VAL A 81 -7.83 -10.18 5.54
C VAL A 81 -8.30 -9.51 4.24
N MET A 82 -9.41 -8.79 4.33
CA MET A 82 -9.87 -7.85 3.31
C MET A 82 -9.84 -6.43 3.88
N ILE A 83 -9.29 -5.49 3.12
CA ILE A 83 -9.33 -4.05 3.39
C ILE A 83 -10.02 -3.35 2.22
N VAL A 84 -11.19 -2.77 2.48
CA VAL A 84 -11.94 -1.92 1.56
C VAL A 84 -11.78 -0.47 2.00
N GLY A 85 -10.99 0.29 1.26
CA GLY A 85 -10.64 1.66 1.62
C GLY A 85 -11.76 2.67 1.42
N ASN A 86 -12.61 2.51 0.39
CA ASN A 86 -13.60 3.52 0.00
C ASN A 86 -12.97 4.93 -0.17
N GLY A 87 -11.71 5.01 -0.62
CA GLY A 87 -10.94 6.26 -0.68
C GLY A 87 -10.35 6.73 0.66
N ALA A 88 -10.27 5.87 1.68
CA ALA A 88 -9.52 6.13 2.91
C ALA A 88 -8.04 6.33 2.63
N ILE A 89 -7.39 7.10 3.52
CA ILE A 89 -5.96 7.43 3.44
C ILE A 89 -5.23 6.63 4.52
N LEU A 90 -4.32 5.76 4.10
CA LEU A 90 -3.46 4.96 4.96
C LEU A 90 -2.06 5.58 4.94
N ASP A 91 -1.72 6.37 5.94
CA ASP A 91 -0.35 6.84 6.14
C ASP A 91 0.40 5.80 6.95
N LEU A 92 1.23 5.00 6.28
CA LEU A 92 1.92 3.89 6.93
C LEU A 92 3.12 4.35 7.76
N GLU A 93 3.47 5.64 7.75
CA GLU A 93 4.53 6.21 8.59
C GLU A 93 5.91 5.52 8.41
N GLY A 94 6.18 5.01 7.21
CA GLY A 94 7.39 4.23 6.89
C GLY A 94 7.23 2.71 7.06
N GLU A 95 6.13 2.26 7.66
CA GLU A 95 5.81 0.83 7.83
C GLU A 95 5.14 0.23 6.58
N GLN A 96 4.66 -1.01 6.70
CA GLN A 96 4.07 -1.79 5.61
C GLN A 96 2.81 -2.51 6.05
N ILE A 97 1.95 -2.84 5.09
CA ILE A 97 0.92 -3.87 5.24
C ILE A 97 1.51 -5.16 4.67
N CYS A 98 1.88 -6.09 5.55
CA CYS A 98 2.65 -7.27 5.20
C CYS A 98 1.86 -8.55 5.52
N ILE A 99 1.82 -9.49 4.58
CA ILE A 99 1.42 -10.88 4.83
C ILE A 99 2.64 -11.78 4.61
N SER A 100 3.03 -12.53 5.64
CA SER A 100 4.28 -13.27 5.64
C SER A 100 4.12 -14.72 6.08
N PHE A 101 4.82 -15.61 5.39
CA PHE A 101 5.07 -16.99 5.79
C PHE A 101 3.82 -17.76 6.23
N CYS A 102 2.72 -17.57 5.52
CA CYS A 102 1.47 -18.30 5.72
C CYS A 102 0.82 -18.63 4.37
N ASN A 103 -0.24 -19.45 4.39
CA ASN A 103 -1.04 -19.78 3.20
C ASN A 103 -2.37 -19.00 3.18
N ASN A 104 -2.39 -17.85 3.86
CA ASN A 104 -3.55 -16.99 3.99
C ASN A 104 -3.60 -15.95 2.86
N ARG A 105 -4.70 -15.21 2.87
CA ARG A 105 -5.06 -14.26 1.83
C ARG A 105 -5.08 -12.81 2.35
N LEU A 106 -4.49 -11.89 1.58
CA LEU A 106 -4.59 -10.45 1.82
C LEU A 106 -5.14 -9.73 0.58
N ASP A 107 -6.32 -9.12 0.69
CA ASP A 107 -6.87 -8.25 -0.34
C ASP A 107 -6.99 -6.81 0.16
N ILE A 108 -6.55 -5.88 -0.67
CA ILE A 108 -6.64 -4.44 -0.41
C ILE A 108 -7.22 -3.78 -1.66
N GLN A 109 -8.25 -2.96 -1.47
CA GLN A 109 -8.85 -2.22 -2.56
C GLN A 109 -9.25 -0.79 -2.20
N ASP A 110 -9.14 0.11 -3.17
CA ASP A 110 -9.67 1.48 -3.10
C ASP A 110 -9.10 2.31 -1.93
N CYS A 111 -7.78 2.21 -1.72
CA CYS A 111 -7.04 2.95 -0.70
C CYS A 111 -6.09 3.99 -1.33
N ILE A 112 -5.89 5.11 -0.64
CA ILE A 112 -4.75 6.00 -0.87
C ILE A 112 -3.70 5.64 0.18
N ILE A 113 -2.55 5.14 -0.23
CA ILE A 113 -1.49 4.65 0.65
C ILE A 113 -0.30 5.62 0.57
N LEU A 114 0.10 6.16 1.71
CA LEU A 114 1.21 7.11 1.84
C LEU A 114 2.35 6.48 2.61
N ASN A 115 3.58 6.89 2.29
CA ASN A 115 4.78 6.62 3.08
C ASN A 115 5.02 5.14 3.41
N GLY A 116 4.55 4.21 2.59
CA GLY A 116 4.74 2.78 2.78
C GLY A 116 4.07 1.98 1.68
N GLY A 117 4.11 0.66 1.80
CA GLY A 117 3.63 -0.25 0.75
C GLY A 117 3.00 -1.54 1.28
N VAL A 118 2.68 -2.41 0.34
CA VAL A 118 2.12 -3.74 0.58
C VAL A 118 3.17 -4.80 0.27
N ARG A 119 3.34 -5.77 1.16
CA ARG A 119 4.34 -6.84 1.00
C ARG A 119 3.72 -8.22 1.15
N PHE A 120 4.08 -9.11 0.23
CA PHE A 120 3.78 -10.54 0.29
C PHE A 120 5.09 -11.30 0.42
N VAL A 121 5.25 -12.05 1.51
CA VAL A 121 6.46 -12.83 1.78
C VAL A 121 6.11 -14.31 1.90
N GLY A 122 6.70 -15.15 1.06
CA GLY A 122 6.51 -16.60 1.12
C GLY A 122 7.80 -17.37 1.37
N ASP A 123 7.61 -18.64 1.71
CA ASP A 123 8.64 -19.66 1.88
C ASP A 123 8.26 -20.92 1.11
N ASN A 124 9.26 -21.48 0.43
CA ASN A 124 9.15 -22.75 -0.30
C ASN A 124 10.37 -23.63 0.03
N SER A 125 10.64 -23.74 1.34
CA SER A 125 11.59 -24.70 1.89
C SER A 125 11.09 -26.14 1.66
N VAL A 126 12.01 -27.11 1.71
CA VAL A 126 11.73 -28.51 1.33
C VAL A 126 10.57 -29.13 2.11
N ASP A 127 10.44 -28.77 3.39
CA ASP A 127 9.48 -29.40 4.29
C ASP A 127 8.19 -28.58 4.47
N VAL A 128 8.19 -27.31 4.08
CA VAL A 128 7.10 -26.38 4.37
C VAL A 128 6.90 -25.39 3.23
N ARG A 129 5.67 -25.37 2.69
CA ARG A 129 5.24 -24.36 1.72
C ARG A 129 4.25 -23.41 2.36
N ARG A 130 4.64 -22.12 2.40
CA ARG A 130 3.91 -21.01 2.99
C ARG A 130 3.91 -19.86 2.00
N VAL A 131 2.94 -19.82 1.10
CA VAL A 131 2.90 -18.82 0.03
C VAL A 131 1.58 -18.06 0.11
N PRO A 132 1.60 -16.78 0.55
CA PRO A 132 0.38 -16.01 0.66
C PRO A 132 -0.16 -15.65 -0.73
N VAL A 133 -1.47 -15.41 -0.79
CA VAL A 133 -2.20 -15.03 -2.00
C VAL A 133 -3.03 -13.77 -1.76
N GLY A 134 -3.63 -13.19 -2.80
CA GLY A 134 -4.60 -12.10 -2.63
C GLY A 134 -4.55 -11.05 -3.73
N SER A 135 -4.83 -9.79 -3.38
CA SER A 135 -4.87 -8.73 -4.38
C SER A 135 -4.59 -7.33 -3.84
N VAL A 136 -4.03 -6.47 -4.69
CA VAL A 136 -3.90 -5.02 -4.47
C VAL A 136 -4.50 -4.32 -5.67
N ARG A 137 -5.64 -3.66 -5.47
CA ARG A 137 -6.46 -3.17 -6.58
C ARG A 137 -6.97 -1.75 -6.37
N TYR A 138 -6.97 -0.93 -7.43
CA TYR A 138 -7.51 0.43 -7.37
C TYR A 138 -6.86 1.31 -6.27
N CYS A 139 -5.62 1.01 -5.87
CA CYS A 139 -4.93 1.78 -4.85
C CYS A 139 -4.06 2.88 -5.48
N THR A 140 -3.94 4.01 -4.80
CA THR A 140 -2.97 5.05 -5.12
C THR A 140 -1.86 5.03 -4.10
N PHE A 141 -0.64 4.76 -4.51
CA PHE A 141 0.55 4.81 -3.67
C PHE A 141 1.29 6.11 -3.92
N TYR A 142 1.34 6.96 -2.91
CA TYR A 142 2.09 8.21 -2.98
C TYR A 142 3.32 8.11 -2.11
N ARG A 143 4.48 8.20 -2.76
CA ARG A 143 5.81 8.20 -2.15
C ARG A 143 6.08 7.02 -1.20
N PRO A 144 5.80 5.76 -1.57
CA PRO A 144 6.36 4.63 -0.85
C PRO A 144 7.90 4.74 -0.84
N ALA A 145 8.50 4.55 0.33
CA ALA A 145 9.93 4.69 0.55
C ALA A 145 10.75 3.50 0.04
N GLU A 146 10.13 2.32 -0.09
CA GLU A 146 10.78 1.11 -0.60
C GLU A 146 10.12 0.63 -1.90
N TYR A 147 8.91 0.06 -1.77
CA TYR A 147 8.09 -0.46 -2.87
C TYR A 147 6.64 -0.07 -2.63
N ALA A 148 5.85 0.19 -3.67
CA ALA A 148 4.40 0.22 -3.50
C ALA A 148 3.87 -1.19 -3.24
N VAL A 149 4.28 -2.14 -4.09
CA VAL A 149 3.97 -3.57 -3.90
C VAL A 149 5.25 -4.38 -4.04
N ARG A 150 5.56 -5.17 -3.00
CA ARG A 150 6.69 -6.11 -3.00
C ARG A 150 6.19 -7.53 -2.90
N LEU A 151 6.52 -8.35 -3.90
CA LEU A 151 6.34 -9.79 -3.83
C LEU A 151 7.70 -10.45 -3.63
N GLN A 152 7.85 -11.21 -2.55
CA GLN A 152 9.10 -11.87 -2.18
C GLN A 152 8.80 -13.33 -1.87
N GLY A 153 9.05 -14.23 -2.82
CA GLY A 153 8.63 -15.63 -2.65
C GLY A 153 7.10 -15.80 -2.67
N ALA A 154 6.39 -14.93 -3.39
CA ALA A 154 4.94 -15.01 -3.59
C ALA A 154 4.60 -14.51 -4.99
N GLY A 155 3.65 -15.13 -5.70
CA GLY A 155 3.33 -14.72 -7.06
C GLY A 155 2.03 -15.32 -7.56
N ALA A 156 1.97 -16.65 -7.66
CA ALA A 156 0.76 -17.36 -8.04
C ALA A 156 -0.41 -16.98 -7.11
N GLY A 157 -1.53 -16.57 -7.69
CA GLY A 157 -2.72 -16.17 -6.93
C GLY A 157 -2.66 -14.74 -6.37
N VAL A 158 -1.64 -13.95 -6.73
CA VAL A 158 -1.59 -12.51 -6.42
C VAL A 158 -1.99 -11.69 -7.65
N LEU A 159 -2.99 -10.82 -7.49
CA LEU A 159 -3.46 -9.88 -8.50
C LEU A 159 -3.09 -8.44 -8.14
N CYS A 160 -2.36 -7.75 -9.01
CA CYS A 160 -2.09 -6.33 -8.93
C CYS A 160 -2.79 -5.62 -10.09
N GLU A 161 -3.83 -4.84 -9.82
CA GLU A 161 -4.66 -4.26 -10.88
C GLU A 161 -5.03 -2.78 -10.62
N ARG A 162 -4.89 -1.94 -11.67
CA ARG A 162 -5.40 -0.56 -11.66
C ARG A 162 -4.87 0.30 -10.51
N ASN A 163 -3.62 0.06 -10.10
CA ASN A 163 -2.97 0.90 -9.11
C ASN A 163 -2.24 2.07 -9.78
N LEU A 164 -2.12 3.20 -9.06
CA LEU A 164 -1.31 4.36 -9.42
C LEU A 164 -0.15 4.47 -8.44
N VAL A 165 1.08 4.67 -8.91
CA VAL A 165 2.26 4.72 -8.02
C VAL A 165 3.21 5.86 -8.37
N ASP A 166 3.65 6.59 -7.34
CA ASP A 166 4.78 7.53 -7.39
C ASP A 166 5.80 7.17 -6.31
N ALA A 167 6.67 6.19 -6.59
CA ALA A 167 7.64 5.68 -5.63
C ALA A 167 8.89 6.57 -5.52
N VAL A 168 9.48 6.59 -4.32
CA VAL A 168 10.69 7.38 -4.01
C VAL A 168 11.88 6.45 -3.84
N ASP A 169 12.96 6.76 -4.54
CA ASP A 169 14.26 6.13 -4.30
C ASP A 169 14.88 6.62 -2.99
N THR A 170 15.11 5.70 -2.07
CA THR A 170 15.76 5.92 -0.78
C THR A 170 17.13 5.24 -0.68
N GLY A 171 17.60 4.62 -1.77
CA GLY A 171 18.87 3.90 -1.85
C GLY A 171 18.68 2.39 -2.02
N GLN A 172 19.17 1.63 -1.04
CA GLN A 172 19.19 0.17 -1.10
C GLN A 172 18.25 -0.42 -0.07
N ASP A 173 17.49 -1.42 -0.50
CA ASP A 173 16.67 -2.28 0.35
C ASP A 173 17.55 -3.38 0.99
N VAL A 174 17.04 -3.96 2.07
CA VAL A 174 17.71 -4.98 2.87
C VAL A 174 17.20 -6.38 2.49
N MET A 175 18.12 -7.33 2.33
CA MET A 175 17.73 -8.74 2.25
C MET A 175 17.10 -9.18 3.57
N ILE A 176 15.84 -9.63 3.53
CA ILE A 176 15.07 -9.98 4.75
C ILE A 176 15.78 -10.96 5.69
N TRP A 177 16.55 -11.91 5.14
CA TRP A 177 17.23 -12.95 5.91
C TRP A 177 18.53 -12.46 6.54
N THR A 178 19.28 -11.61 5.85
CA THR A 178 20.65 -11.29 6.24
C THR A 178 20.82 -9.85 6.70
N GLY A 179 19.82 -8.99 6.47
CA GLY A 179 19.91 -7.55 6.64
C GLY A 179 20.89 -6.87 5.68
N ILE A 180 21.51 -7.62 4.76
CA ILE A 180 22.53 -7.10 3.83
C ILE A 180 21.83 -6.27 2.75
N THR A 181 22.29 -5.04 2.55
CA THR A 181 21.90 -4.21 1.41
C THR A 181 22.79 -4.49 0.20
N GLY A 182 22.27 -4.23 -0.99
CA GLY A 182 23.08 -4.31 -2.20
C GLY A 182 22.43 -3.66 -3.41
N ASN A 183 23.24 -3.38 -4.43
CA ASN A 183 22.77 -2.77 -5.68
C ASN A 183 21.71 -3.61 -6.42
N ASN A 184 21.57 -4.89 -6.06
CA ASN A 184 20.59 -5.80 -6.64
C ASN A 184 19.19 -5.66 -6.00
N LEU A 185 19.04 -4.80 -4.99
CA LEU A 185 17.77 -4.49 -4.32
C LEU A 185 17.58 -2.97 -4.23
N PRO A 186 17.37 -2.27 -5.35
CA PRO A 186 17.11 -0.83 -5.30
C PRO A 186 15.73 -0.55 -4.68
N THR A 187 15.63 0.51 -3.87
CA THR A 187 14.31 1.06 -3.49
C THR A 187 13.76 1.96 -4.59
N GLY A 188 12.55 2.49 -4.41
CA GLY A 188 11.89 3.35 -5.38
C GLY A 188 11.35 2.59 -6.59
N LEU A 189 11.29 1.26 -6.53
CA LEU A 189 10.58 0.45 -7.51
C LEU A 189 9.09 0.49 -7.18
N SER A 190 8.23 0.80 -8.15
CA SER A 190 6.78 0.78 -7.92
C SER A 190 6.32 -0.66 -7.62
N PHE A 191 6.67 -1.61 -8.49
CA PHE A 191 6.41 -3.03 -8.29
C PHE A 191 7.72 -3.81 -8.25
N GLY A 192 8.04 -4.40 -7.10
CA GLY A 192 9.18 -5.30 -6.94
C GLY A 192 8.72 -6.76 -6.92
N LEU A 193 9.09 -7.54 -7.92
CA LEU A 193 8.64 -8.91 -8.12
C LEU A 193 9.83 -9.87 -8.00
N SER A 194 10.19 -10.24 -6.77
CA SER A 194 11.20 -11.28 -6.52
C SER A 194 10.54 -12.64 -6.45
N VAL A 195 10.24 -13.14 -7.65
CA VAL A 195 9.56 -14.42 -7.85
C VAL A 195 10.50 -15.39 -8.55
N GLN A 196 10.92 -16.44 -7.83
CA GLN A 196 11.43 -17.64 -8.49
C GLN A 196 10.24 -18.30 -9.18
N THR A 197 10.01 -17.95 -10.45
CA THR A 197 8.76 -18.26 -11.19
C THR A 197 8.42 -19.75 -11.21
N GLY A 198 9.43 -20.63 -11.21
CA GLY A 198 9.24 -22.08 -11.10
C GLY A 198 8.76 -22.57 -9.73
N ALA A 199 8.99 -21.82 -8.66
CA ALA A 199 8.63 -22.19 -7.28
C ALA A 199 7.37 -21.46 -6.79
N PHE A 200 7.28 -20.15 -7.06
CA PHE A 200 6.23 -19.28 -6.52
C PHE A 200 5.19 -18.86 -7.56
N GLY A 201 5.41 -19.18 -8.84
CA GLY A 201 4.57 -18.75 -9.95
C GLY A 201 4.71 -17.25 -10.26
N LEU A 202 3.87 -16.77 -11.18
CA LEU A 202 3.81 -15.36 -11.60
C LEU A 202 2.55 -14.70 -11.05
N PRO A 203 2.61 -13.43 -10.63
CA PRO A 203 1.42 -12.63 -10.35
C PRO A 203 0.70 -12.24 -11.65
N ASP A 204 -0.59 -11.94 -11.53
CA ASP A 204 -1.35 -11.24 -12.58
C ASP A 204 -1.19 -9.72 -12.36
N VAL A 205 -0.45 -9.06 -13.24
CA VAL A 205 -0.18 -7.60 -13.18
C VAL A 205 -0.77 -6.95 -14.42
N ARG A 206 -1.81 -6.15 -14.24
CA ARG A 206 -2.52 -5.52 -15.37
C ARG A 206 -3.06 -4.13 -15.05
N ASP A 207 -3.11 -3.27 -16.06
CA ASP A 207 -3.69 -1.93 -15.97
C ASP A 207 -3.10 -1.02 -14.86
N ASN A 208 -1.90 -1.30 -14.36
CA ASN A 208 -1.22 -0.45 -13.37
C ASN A 208 -0.48 0.68 -14.07
N TRP A 209 -0.48 1.85 -13.45
CA TRP A 209 0.23 3.03 -13.93
C TRP A 209 1.18 3.54 -12.87
N THR A 210 2.30 4.07 -13.32
CA THR A 210 3.39 4.52 -12.48
C THR A 210 3.88 5.84 -13.07
N TRP A 211 4.17 6.81 -12.22
CA TRP A 211 4.64 8.12 -12.60
C TRP A 211 5.51 8.67 -11.47
N HIS A 212 6.63 9.27 -11.83
CA HIS A 212 7.54 9.86 -10.85
C HIS A 212 7.63 11.37 -11.03
N ALA A 213 7.76 12.10 -9.91
CA ALA A 213 7.93 13.56 -9.97
C ALA A 213 9.24 13.99 -10.68
N ASP A 214 10.31 13.19 -10.60
CA ASP A 214 11.51 13.39 -11.40
C ASP A 214 11.33 12.80 -12.81
N PRO A 215 11.35 13.61 -13.88
CA PRO A 215 11.21 13.12 -15.25
C PRO A 215 12.23 12.03 -15.62
N ARG A 216 13.46 12.09 -15.08
CA ARG A 216 14.51 11.09 -15.38
C ARG A 216 14.19 9.71 -14.81
N THR A 217 13.51 9.66 -13.67
CA THR A 217 13.06 8.38 -13.08
C THR A 217 12.03 7.70 -13.97
N ASN A 218 11.19 8.47 -14.67
CA ASN A 218 10.24 7.93 -15.65
C ASN A 218 10.92 7.37 -16.92
N GLU A 219 12.19 7.70 -17.16
CA GLU A 219 12.96 7.15 -18.29
C GLU A 219 13.55 5.77 -17.95
N ASP A 220 13.60 5.39 -16.67
CA ASP A 220 14.16 4.12 -16.21
C ASP A 220 13.04 3.07 -16.04
N PRO A 221 12.91 2.11 -16.97
CA PRO A 221 11.86 1.09 -16.91
C PRO A 221 11.89 0.24 -15.63
N LEU A 222 13.08 0.11 -15.00
CA LEU A 222 13.21 -0.66 -13.78
C LEU A 222 12.44 0.00 -12.62
N ARG A 223 12.33 1.33 -12.58
CA ARG A 223 11.60 2.07 -11.53
C ARG A 223 10.09 1.82 -11.52
N HIS A 224 9.56 1.34 -12.63
CA HIS A 224 8.16 1.03 -12.78
C HIS A 224 7.87 -0.42 -12.40
N PHE A 225 8.53 -1.39 -13.03
CA PHE A 225 8.34 -2.81 -12.78
C PHE A 225 9.68 -3.54 -12.79
N GLY A 226 10.09 -4.06 -11.63
CA GLY A 226 11.35 -4.79 -11.46
C GLY A 226 11.11 -6.25 -11.14
N PHE A 227 11.75 -7.15 -11.90
CA PHE A 227 11.90 -8.56 -11.52
C PHE A 227 13.27 -8.75 -10.88
N LEU A 228 13.30 -9.26 -9.64
CA LEU A 228 14.49 -9.26 -8.78
C LEU A 228 14.93 -10.66 -8.37
#